data_AF-A0A928VCD0-F1
#
_entry.id   AF-A0A928VCD0-F1
#
_cell.length_a   1.000
_cell.length_b   1.000
_cell.length_c   1.000
_cell.angle_alpha   90.00
_cell.angle_beta   90.00
_cell.angle_gamma   90.00
#
_symmetry.space_group_name_H-M   'P 1'
#
loop_
_entity.id
_entity.type
_entity.pdbx_description
1 polymer ?
#
loop_
_entity_poly.entity_id
_entity_poly.type
_entity_poly.pdbx_seq_one_letter_code
_entity_poly.pdbx_strand_id
1 'polypeptide(L)'
;IEAGVLLIFDEVTPLFEYPELAQDILPLFRIWHESAAQNKIWQKLRLIVVHNTELYVPLKLNQSPFNVGLPIELLELNLNQAQLLAQRYELEIHPKDLQQLTQLVGGCPYLLQVAFYWLQQDLSIEQLFQEAHTSIGIYHADLERLWNRIQQHPNLLDAFRAILTNDASAVLGTITLYKLESLNLIKRQGNQVMVRCPLYQKYFAAYLV
;
A
#
# COMPACT_ATOMS: atom_id res chain seq x y z
N ILE A 1 2.43 1.65 38.30
CA ILE A 1 2.89 0.77 37.19
C ILE A 1 4.41 0.87 37.12
N GLU A 2 5.16 -0.17 37.49
CA GLU A 2 6.64 -0.15 37.41
C GLU A 2 7.11 -0.36 35.96
N ALA A 3 6.54 -1.33 35.25
CA ALA A 3 6.76 -1.58 33.82
C ALA A 3 6.00 -0.58 32.91
N GLY A 4 6.53 -0.31 31.72
CA GLY A 4 5.82 0.44 30.68
C GLY A 4 4.66 -0.36 30.07
N VAL A 5 3.74 0.33 29.40
CA VAL A 5 2.65 -0.26 28.61
C VAL A 5 2.84 0.17 27.16
N LEU A 6 2.81 -0.80 26.24
CA LEU A 6 2.78 -0.58 24.80
C LEU A 6 1.39 -0.95 24.29
N LEU A 7 0.71 -0.02 23.63
CA LEU A 7 -0.52 -0.27 22.90
C LEU A 7 -0.23 -0.27 21.41
N ILE A 8 -0.64 -1.33 20.72
CA ILE A 8 -0.50 -1.46 19.27
C ILE A 8 -1.90 -1.45 18.68
N PHE A 9 -2.16 -0.43 17.85
CA PHE A 9 -3.34 -0.35 17.02
C PHE A 9 -2.93 -0.78 15.61
N ASP A 10 -3.18 -2.05 15.30
CA ASP A 10 -2.65 -2.74 14.11
C ASP A 10 -3.30 -2.29 12.79
N GLU A 11 -4.52 -1.77 12.84
CA GLU A 11 -5.17 -1.21 11.66
C GLU A 11 -6.24 -0.20 12.10
N VAL A 12 -5.91 1.09 12.05
CA VAL A 12 -6.84 2.17 12.40
C VAL A 12 -7.59 2.75 11.22
N THR A 13 -7.31 2.33 10.00
CA THR A 13 -7.97 2.86 8.81
C THR A 13 -9.47 2.60 8.76
N PRO A 14 -10.02 1.44 9.16
CA PRO A 14 -11.48 1.24 9.21
C PRO A 14 -12.21 2.28 10.06
N LEU A 15 -11.54 2.87 11.06
CA LEU A 15 -12.09 3.98 11.85
C LEU A 15 -12.47 5.18 10.98
N PHE A 16 -11.78 5.37 9.87
CA PHE A 16 -11.98 6.51 8.97
C PHE A 16 -13.29 6.44 8.19
N GLU A 17 -13.90 5.25 8.10
CA GLU A 17 -15.25 5.06 7.58
C GLU A 17 -16.33 5.58 8.55
N TYR A 18 -15.95 5.88 9.79
CA TYR A 18 -16.81 6.40 10.86
C TYR A 18 -16.30 7.77 11.35
N PRO A 19 -16.56 8.88 10.62
CA PRO A 19 -15.92 10.17 10.90
C PRO A 19 -16.15 10.72 12.31
N GLU A 20 -17.34 10.50 12.88
CA GLU A 20 -17.66 10.93 14.25
C GLU A 20 -16.78 10.19 15.27
N LEU A 21 -16.69 8.86 15.15
CA LEU A 21 -15.84 8.04 16.01
C LEU A 21 -14.35 8.37 15.82
N ALA A 22 -13.92 8.62 14.58
CA ALA A 22 -12.56 9.03 14.26
C ALA A 22 -12.19 10.36 14.92
N GLN A 23 -13.11 11.33 14.93
CA GLN A 23 -12.93 12.63 15.57
C GLN A 23 -12.85 12.55 17.09
N ASP A 24 -13.45 11.53 17.72
CA ASP A 24 -13.34 11.30 19.16
C ASP A 24 -12.06 10.54 19.53
N ILE A 25 -11.69 9.52 18.76
CA ILE A 25 -10.57 8.62 19.10
C ILE A 25 -9.20 9.21 18.72
N LEU A 26 -9.04 9.75 17.52
CA LEU A 26 -7.73 10.17 17.01
C LEU A 26 -7.09 11.30 17.83
N PRO A 27 -7.83 12.30 18.34
CA PRO A 27 -7.28 13.28 19.27
C PRO A 27 -6.79 12.66 20.59
N LEU A 28 -7.38 11.57 21.08
CA LEU A 28 -6.93 10.92 22.31
C LEU A 28 -5.52 10.36 22.15
N PHE A 29 -5.20 9.77 20.99
CA PHE A 29 -3.85 9.29 20.71
C PHE A 29 -2.82 10.42 20.78
N ARG A 30 -3.16 11.59 20.24
CA ARG A 30 -2.32 12.80 20.31
C ARG A 30 -2.15 13.28 21.74
N ILE A 31 -3.25 13.37 22.51
CA ILE A 31 -3.23 13.78 23.92
C ILE A 31 -2.34 12.86 24.76
N TRP A 32 -2.45 11.55 24.59
CA TRP A 32 -1.63 10.58 25.31
C TRP A 32 -0.14 10.72 24.96
N HIS A 33 0.18 10.90 23.69
CA HIS A 33 1.55 11.17 23.24
C HIS A 33 2.11 12.47 23.84
N GLU A 34 1.38 13.58 23.75
CA GLU A 34 1.84 14.89 24.26
C GLU A 34 1.93 14.93 25.79
N SER A 35 1.07 14.20 26.50
CA SER A 35 1.10 14.11 27.96
C SER A 35 2.43 13.53 28.48
N ALA A 36 3.10 12.69 27.69
CA ALA A 36 4.40 12.14 28.03
C ALA A 36 5.51 13.22 28.09
N ALA A 37 5.33 14.37 27.45
CA ALA A 37 6.30 15.47 27.51
C ALA A 37 6.40 16.08 28.92
N GLN A 38 5.30 16.07 29.68
CA GLN A 38 5.22 16.77 30.97
C GLN A 38 5.01 15.84 32.17
N ASN A 39 4.64 14.58 31.95
CA ASN A 39 4.25 13.68 33.03
C ASN A 39 4.97 12.31 32.96
N LYS A 40 5.71 11.98 34.02
CA LYS A 40 6.49 10.73 34.14
C LYS A 40 5.65 9.45 34.07
N ILE A 41 4.37 9.51 34.47
CA ILE A 41 3.46 8.37 34.36
C ILE A 41 3.12 8.14 32.88
N TRP A 42 2.80 9.21 32.14
CA TRP A 42 2.50 9.12 30.70
C TRP A 42 3.72 8.73 29.86
N GLN A 43 4.94 9.01 30.32
CA GLN A 43 6.16 8.49 29.70
C GLN A 43 6.27 6.97 29.73
N LYS A 44 5.45 6.26 30.51
CA LYS A 44 5.39 4.80 30.52
C LYS A 44 4.44 4.23 29.46
N LEU A 45 3.62 5.06 28.82
CA LEU A 45 2.75 4.65 27.73
C LEU A 45 3.45 4.86 26.38
N ARG A 46 3.45 3.84 25.52
CA ARG A 46 3.89 3.90 24.12
C ARG A 46 2.76 3.44 23.23
N LEU A 47 2.64 4.08 22.07
CA LEU A 47 1.64 3.78 21.06
C LEU A 47 2.36 3.40 19.76
N ILE A 48 1.91 2.32 19.13
CA ILE A 48 2.16 2.04 17.72
C ILE A 48 0.80 2.14 17.03
N VAL A 49 0.71 2.99 16.02
CA VAL A 49 -0.52 3.20 15.24
C VAL A 49 -0.19 2.88 13.79
N VAL A 50 -0.73 1.77 13.32
CA VAL A 50 -0.59 1.29 11.95
C VAL A 50 -1.83 1.74 11.19
N HIS A 51 -1.61 2.42 10.08
CA HIS A 51 -2.65 2.91 9.19
C HIS A 51 -2.19 2.75 7.75
N ASN A 52 -3.13 2.61 6.83
CA ASN A 52 -2.83 2.68 5.42
C ASN A 52 -2.82 4.16 4.96
N THR A 53 -2.25 4.39 3.78
CA THR A 53 -2.34 5.67 3.10
C THR A 53 -3.66 5.85 2.33
N GLU A 54 -4.56 4.85 2.41
CA GLU A 54 -5.74 4.71 1.54
C GLU A 54 -6.86 5.70 1.88
N LEU A 55 -6.97 6.16 3.13
CA LEU A 55 -8.11 6.95 3.60
C LEU A 55 -7.67 8.14 4.46
N TYR A 56 -7.98 9.36 4.00
CA TYR A 56 -7.78 10.58 4.78
C TYR A 56 -9.09 11.02 5.41
N VAL A 57 -9.17 10.98 6.74
CA VAL A 57 -10.17 11.75 7.48
C VAL A 57 -9.68 13.19 7.53
N PRO A 58 -10.49 14.18 7.11
CA PRO A 58 -10.15 15.58 7.31
C PRO A 58 -10.20 15.92 8.81
N LEU A 59 -9.13 15.63 9.53
CA LEU A 59 -8.91 16.09 10.89
C LEU A 59 -8.33 17.50 10.85
N LYS A 60 -8.64 18.32 11.86
CA LYS A 60 -7.91 19.57 12.08
C LYS A 60 -6.44 19.23 12.36
N LEU A 61 -5.51 20.07 11.90
CA LEU A 61 -4.06 19.83 12.05
C LEU A 61 -3.63 19.57 13.51
N ASN A 62 -4.29 20.20 14.47
CA ASN A 62 -4.03 20.03 15.91
C ASN A 62 -4.73 18.81 16.55
N GLN A 63 -5.49 18.05 15.77
CA GLN A 63 -6.24 16.86 16.21
C GLN A 63 -5.66 15.56 15.63
N SER A 64 -4.88 15.65 14.55
CA SER A 64 -4.26 14.48 13.93
C SER A 64 -3.15 13.90 14.81
N PRO A 65 -3.16 12.60 15.11
CA PRO A 65 -2.03 11.93 15.76
C PRO A 65 -0.92 11.56 14.76
N PHE A 66 -1.17 11.67 13.44
CA PHE A 66 -0.24 11.23 12.40
C PHE A 66 0.85 12.26 12.08
N ASN A 67 0.76 13.47 12.65
CA ASN A 67 1.80 14.51 12.54
C ASN A 67 2.66 14.64 13.81
N VAL A 68 2.50 13.72 14.77
CA VAL A 68 3.31 13.63 15.98
C VAL A 68 3.95 12.25 16.08
N GLY A 69 5.06 12.15 16.81
CA GLY A 69 5.78 10.89 17.00
C GLY A 69 6.78 10.57 15.88
N LEU A 70 7.17 9.30 15.78
CA LEU A 70 8.12 8.79 14.78
C LEU A 70 7.35 8.10 13.64
N PRO A 71 7.31 8.68 12.43
CA PRO A 71 6.74 8.00 11.28
C PRO A 71 7.68 6.87 10.83
N ILE A 72 7.12 5.68 10.59
CA ILE A 72 7.81 4.54 9.99
C ILE A 72 7.09 4.20 8.69
N GLU A 73 7.74 4.48 7.57
CA GLU A 73 7.23 4.11 6.26
C GLU A 73 7.70 2.71 5.87
N LEU A 74 6.77 1.84 5.49
CA LEU A 74 7.07 0.50 4.99
C LEU A 74 7.25 0.57 3.46
N LEU A 75 8.50 0.49 3.04
CA LEU A 75 8.89 0.56 1.63
C LEU A 75 8.77 -0.80 0.93
N GLU A 76 8.75 -0.77 -0.40
CA GLU A 76 8.86 -1.98 -1.21
C GLU A 76 10.20 -2.71 -0.99
N LEU A 77 10.19 -4.02 -1.22
CA LEU A 77 11.39 -4.84 -1.13
C LEU A 77 12.29 -4.56 -2.34
N ASN A 78 13.56 -4.30 -2.06
CA ASN A 78 14.59 -4.39 -3.10
C ASN A 78 14.91 -5.86 -3.42
N LEU A 79 15.72 -6.07 -4.46
CA LEU A 79 16.08 -7.42 -4.93
C LEU A 79 16.74 -8.28 -3.83
N ASN A 80 17.60 -7.70 -2.98
CA ASN A 80 18.26 -8.46 -1.91
C ASN A 80 17.25 -8.90 -0.84
N GLN A 81 16.28 -8.04 -0.51
CA GLN A 81 15.21 -8.38 0.42
C GLN A 81 14.24 -9.40 -0.18
N ALA A 82 13.94 -9.30 -1.48
CA ALA A 82 13.14 -10.29 -2.19
C ALA A 82 13.85 -11.66 -2.23
N GLN A 83 15.18 -11.68 -2.41
CA GLN A 83 15.99 -12.90 -2.34
C GLN A 83 15.95 -13.52 -0.94
N LEU A 84 16.11 -12.71 0.11
CA LEU A 84 15.99 -13.19 1.49
C LEU A 84 14.60 -13.79 1.75
N LEU A 85 13.54 -13.14 1.24
CA LEU A 85 12.18 -13.65 1.35
C LEU A 85 12.01 -14.98 0.59
N ALA A 86 12.50 -15.08 -0.65
CA ALA A 86 12.44 -16.32 -1.43
C ALA A 86 13.12 -17.50 -0.72
N GLN A 87 14.26 -17.24 -0.05
CA GLN A 87 14.95 -18.26 0.77
C GLN A 87 14.10 -18.73 1.96
N ARG A 88 13.29 -17.85 2.57
CA ARG A 88 12.36 -18.24 3.65
C ARG A 88 11.20 -19.10 3.17
N TYR A 89 10.87 -19.01 1.88
CA TYR A 89 9.92 -19.88 1.21
C TYR A 89 10.58 -21.16 0.65
N GLU A 90 11.89 -21.36 0.89
CA GLU A 90 12.66 -22.51 0.40
C GLU A 90 12.61 -22.67 -1.13
N LEU A 91 12.53 -21.55 -1.87
CA LEU A 91 12.43 -21.54 -3.32
C LEU A 91 13.79 -21.59 -4.03
N GLU A 92 13.94 -22.54 -4.94
CA GLU A 92 15.03 -22.60 -5.90
C GLU A 92 14.69 -21.76 -7.15
N ILE A 93 14.69 -20.43 -7.01
CA ILE A 93 14.43 -19.49 -8.11
C ILE A 93 15.74 -18.99 -8.73
N HIS A 94 15.81 -19.00 -10.06
CA HIS A 94 16.99 -18.48 -10.75
C HIS A 94 17.07 -16.94 -10.59
N PRO A 95 18.26 -16.35 -10.35
CA PRO A 95 18.39 -14.92 -10.01
C PRO A 95 17.79 -13.96 -11.03
N LYS A 96 17.84 -14.29 -12.33
CA LYS A 96 17.22 -13.47 -13.38
C LYS A 96 15.69 -13.43 -13.27
N ASP A 97 15.08 -14.56 -12.93
CA ASP A 97 13.63 -14.65 -12.84
C ASP A 97 13.13 -13.97 -11.57
N LEU A 98 13.88 -14.09 -10.46
CA LEU A 98 13.61 -13.31 -9.26
C LEU A 98 13.70 -11.80 -9.53
N GLN A 99 14.70 -11.35 -10.28
CA GLN A 99 14.82 -9.95 -10.68
C GLN A 99 13.61 -9.52 -11.52
N GLN A 100 13.23 -10.31 -12.53
CA GLN A 100 12.08 -10.03 -13.39
C GLN A 100 10.77 -9.99 -12.59
N LEU A 101 10.56 -10.93 -11.67
CA LEU A 101 9.39 -10.98 -10.80
C LEU A 101 9.34 -9.77 -9.86
N THR A 102 10.46 -9.44 -9.22
CA THR A 102 10.58 -8.27 -8.34
C THR A 102 10.25 -6.98 -9.09
N GLN A 103 10.74 -6.85 -10.33
CA GLN A 103 10.42 -5.70 -11.19
C GLN A 103 8.95 -5.68 -11.62
N LEU A 104 8.38 -6.84 -12.00
CA LEU A 104 6.99 -6.97 -12.43
C LEU A 104 6.01 -6.46 -11.37
N VAL A 105 6.24 -6.81 -10.11
CA VAL A 105 5.38 -6.42 -8.97
C VAL A 105 5.86 -5.16 -8.24
N GLY A 106 6.92 -4.54 -8.74
CA GLY A 106 7.50 -3.33 -8.16
C GLY A 106 8.04 -3.50 -6.74
N GLY A 107 8.43 -4.71 -6.35
CA GLY A 107 8.91 -5.02 -4.99
C GLY A 107 7.81 -5.12 -3.92
N CYS A 108 6.53 -5.12 -4.30
CA CYS A 108 5.43 -5.23 -3.35
C CYS A 108 5.53 -6.53 -2.50
N PRO A 109 5.69 -6.45 -1.17
CA PRO A 109 5.88 -7.63 -0.32
C PRO A 109 4.73 -8.65 -0.45
N TYR A 110 3.49 -8.18 -0.53
CA TYR A 110 2.32 -9.05 -0.66
C TYR A 110 2.30 -9.81 -1.99
N LEU A 111 2.52 -9.11 -3.11
CA LEU A 111 2.53 -9.75 -4.45
C LEU A 111 3.71 -10.72 -4.62
N LEU A 112 4.85 -10.44 -4.00
CA LEU A 112 5.98 -11.38 -3.93
C LEU A 112 5.61 -12.65 -3.16
N GLN A 113 4.96 -12.51 -2.00
CA GLN A 113 4.52 -13.66 -1.21
C GLN A 113 3.49 -14.52 -1.96
N VAL A 114 2.55 -13.91 -2.68
CA VAL A 114 1.60 -14.65 -3.54
C VAL A 114 2.35 -15.45 -4.61
N ALA A 115 3.30 -14.85 -5.32
CA ALA A 115 4.13 -15.58 -6.28
C ALA A 115 4.90 -16.71 -5.61
N PHE A 116 5.56 -16.44 -4.50
CA PHE A 116 6.39 -17.43 -3.82
C PHE A 116 5.58 -18.61 -3.29
N TYR A 117 4.39 -18.36 -2.75
CA TYR A 117 3.46 -19.41 -2.37
C TYR A 117 3.15 -20.33 -3.56
N TRP A 118 2.75 -19.78 -4.72
CA TRP A 118 2.38 -20.61 -5.86
C TRP A 118 3.55 -21.30 -6.54
N LEU A 119 4.73 -20.68 -6.58
CA LEU A 119 5.96 -21.33 -7.06
C LEU A 119 6.35 -22.52 -6.18
N GLN A 120 6.04 -22.47 -4.88
CA GLN A 120 6.25 -23.59 -3.95
C GLN A 120 5.21 -24.71 -4.16
N GLN A 121 4.05 -24.39 -4.75
CA GLN A 121 2.96 -25.33 -5.09
C GLN A 121 3.08 -25.84 -6.55
N ASP A 122 4.30 -25.98 -7.07
CA ASP A 122 4.63 -26.51 -8.40
C ASP A 122 4.16 -25.66 -9.61
N LEU A 123 3.79 -24.39 -9.43
CA LEU A 123 3.58 -23.49 -10.56
C LEU A 123 4.92 -23.16 -11.23
N SER A 124 5.02 -23.35 -12.55
CA SER A 124 6.22 -22.93 -13.28
C SER A 124 6.33 -21.40 -13.35
N ILE A 125 7.56 -20.89 -13.30
CA ILE A 125 7.81 -19.44 -13.36
C ILE A 125 7.44 -18.85 -14.72
N GLU A 126 7.57 -19.64 -15.79
CA GLU A 126 7.14 -19.27 -17.14
C GLU A 126 5.63 -19.08 -17.19
N GLN A 127 4.86 -20.02 -16.62
CA GLN A 127 3.41 -19.91 -16.54
C GLN A 127 2.99 -18.70 -15.71
N LEU A 128 3.63 -18.48 -14.55
CA LEU A 128 3.40 -17.30 -13.72
C LEU A 128 3.53 -16.02 -14.55
N PHE A 129 4.61 -15.86 -15.31
CA PHE A 129 4.81 -14.66 -16.12
C PHE A 129 3.81 -14.49 -17.25
N GLN A 130 3.40 -15.59 -17.89
CA GLN A 130 2.39 -15.57 -18.96
C GLN A 130 1.03 -15.14 -18.42
N GLU A 131 0.64 -15.66 -17.26
CA GLU A 131 -0.72 -15.51 -16.72
C GLU A 131 -0.84 -14.34 -15.74
N ALA A 132 0.25 -13.78 -15.21
CA ALA A 132 0.26 -12.83 -14.09
C ALA A 132 -0.75 -11.68 -14.21
N HIS A 133 -0.96 -11.15 -15.41
CA HIS A 133 -1.82 -10.00 -15.70
C HIS A 133 -3.19 -10.41 -16.27
N THR A 134 -3.61 -11.66 -16.10
CA THR A 134 -4.85 -12.22 -16.68
C THR A 134 -5.81 -12.66 -15.58
N SER A 135 -7.05 -12.98 -15.96
CA SER A 135 -8.08 -13.46 -15.03
C SER A 135 -7.84 -14.88 -14.51
N ILE A 136 -6.90 -15.64 -15.08
CA ILE A 136 -6.54 -16.98 -14.61
C ILE A 136 -5.26 -16.98 -13.78
N GLY A 137 -4.52 -15.87 -13.78
CA GLY A 137 -3.26 -15.75 -13.06
C GLY A 137 -3.42 -15.63 -11.55
N ILE A 138 -2.33 -15.90 -10.84
CA ILE A 138 -2.26 -15.89 -9.37
C ILE A 138 -2.64 -14.55 -8.72
N TYR A 139 -2.59 -13.45 -9.47
CA TYR A 139 -2.91 -12.10 -8.99
C TYR A 139 -4.36 -11.69 -9.24
N HIS A 140 -5.17 -12.54 -9.88
CA HIS A 140 -6.52 -12.22 -10.31
C HIS A 140 -7.40 -11.60 -9.22
N ALA A 141 -7.44 -12.22 -8.03
CA ALA A 141 -8.28 -11.74 -6.94
C ALA A 141 -7.92 -10.30 -6.49
N ASP A 142 -6.63 -9.96 -6.48
CA ASP A 142 -6.16 -8.61 -6.14
C ASP A 142 -6.51 -7.60 -7.26
N LEU A 143 -6.25 -7.99 -8.51
CA LEU A 143 -6.52 -7.17 -9.70
C LEU A 143 -8.01 -6.89 -9.88
N GLU A 144 -8.87 -7.89 -9.68
CA GLU A 144 -10.33 -7.71 -9.68
C GLU A 144 -10.80 -6.82 -8.54
N ARG A 145 -10.27 -6.99 -7.34
CA ARG A 145 -10.60 -6.13 -6.21
C ARG A 145 -10.28 -4.68 -6.53
N LEU A 146 -9.10 -4.41 -7.09
CA LEU A 146 -8.69 -3.06 -7.50
C LEU A 146 -9.58 -2.52 -8.63
N TRP A 147 -9.88 -3.34 -9.64
CA TRP A 147 -10.82 -2.99 -10.71
C TRP A 147 -12.19 -2.59 -10.16
N ASN A 148 -12.74 -3.42 -9.28
CA ASN A 148 -14.04 -3.19 -8.65
C ASN A 148 -14.07 -1.90 -7.84
N ARG A 149 -12.96 -1.51 -7.20
CA ARG A 149 -12.84 -0.24 -6.49
C ARG A 149 -12.82 0.96 -7.44
N ILE A 150 -12.04 0.92 -8.52
CA ILE A 150 -11.92 2.08 -9.41
C ILE A 150 -13.12 2.28 -10.33
N GLN A 151 -13.76 1.21 -10.81
CA GLN A 151 -14.87 1.33 -11.77
C GLN A 151 -16.11 2.01 -11.16
N GLN A 152 -16.23 2.01 -9.83
CA GLN A 152 -17.30 2.71 -9.11
C GLN A 152 -17.11 4.24 -9.09
N HIS A 153 -15.95 4.74 -9.51
CA HIS A 153 -15.59 6.14 -9.48
C HIS A 153 -15.05 6.60 -10.85
N PRO A 154 -15.93 7.09 -11.76
CA PRO A 154 -15.55 7.47 -13.12
C PRO A 154 -14.36 8.43 -13.20
N ASN A 155 -14.29 9.38 -12.26
CA ASN A 155 -13.19 10.33 -12.18
C ASN A 155 -11.82 9.68 -11.85
N LEU A 156 -11.80 8.59 -11.07
CA LEU A 156 -10.59 7.81 -10.81
C LEU A 156 -10.20 7.01 -12.05
N LEU A 157 -11.19 6.42 -12.72
CA LEU A 157 -11.00 5.63 -13.93
C LEU A 157 -10.38 6.46 -15.07
N ASP A 158 -10.93 7.64 -15.34
CA ASP A 158 -10.44 8.56 -16.39
C ASP A 158 -9.02 9.05 -16.08
N ALA A 159 -8.76 9.43 -14.83
CA ALA A 159 -7.43 9.84 -14.41
C ALA A 159 -6.41 8.71 -14.52
N PHE A 160 -6.79 7.48 -14.14
CA PHE A 160 -5.90 6.34 -14.24
C PHE A 160 -5.65 5.93 -15.69
N ARG A 161 -6.66 6.00 -16.56
CA ARG A 161 -6.50 5.85 -18.02
C ARG A 161 -5.50 6.88 -18.58
N ALA A 162 -5.61 8.14 -18.21
CA ALA A 162 -4.67 9.17 -18.64
C ALA A 162 -3.22 8.89 -18.19
N ILE A 163 -3.04 8.37 -16.98
CA ILE A 163 -1.72 7.96 -16.47
C ILE A 163 -1.19 6.76 -17.26
N LEU A 164 -2.04 5.77 -17.57
CA LEU A 164 -1.68 4.59 -18.36
C LEU A 164 -1.23 4.96 -19.79
N THR A 165 -1.89 5.93 -20.42
CA THR A 165 -1.58 6.40 -21.78
C THR A 165 -0.52 7.50 -21.82
N ASN A 166 -0.02 7.94 -20.67
CA ASN A 166 0.89 9.07 -20.52
C ASN A 166 0.36 10.34 -21.22
N ASP A 167 -0.94 10.61 -21.06
CA ASP A 167 -1.61 11.78 -21.64
C ASP A 167 -1.20 13.05 -20.89
N ALA A 168 -0.25 13.79 -21.48
CA ALA A 168 0.25 15.04 -20.93
C ALA A 168 -0.78 16.18 -20.92
N SER A 169 -1.92 16.04 -21.63
CA SER A 169 -2.99 17.03 -21.67
C SER A 169 -4.02 16.87 -20.55
N ALA A 170 -4.02 15.72 -19.87
CA ALA A 170 -4.97 15.43 -18.82
C ALA A 170 -4.68 16.27 -17.56
N VAL A 171 -5.68 17.03 -17.11
CA VAL A 171 -5.61 17.77 -15.85
C VAL A 171 -5.96 16.83 -14.69
N LEU A 172 -4.94 16.32 -14.01
CA LEU A 172 -5.12 15.40 -12.89
C LEU A 172 -5.27 16.17 -11.57
N GLY A 173 -6.49 16.22 -11.05
CA GLY A 173 -6.79 16.89 -9.78
C GLY A 173 -6.09 16.22 -8.59
N THR A 174 -5.59 17.03 -7.64
CA THR A 174 -4.85 16.55 -6.46
C THR A 174 -5.60 15.50 -5.65
N ILE A 175 -6.91 15.68 -5.46
CA ILE A 175 -7.76 14.73 -4.70
C ILE A 175 -7.85 13.38 -5.44
N THR A 176 -7.98 13.41 -6.76
CA THR A 176 -8.04 12.21 -7.59
C THR A 176 -6.71 11.44 -7.56
N LEU A 177 -5.59 12.15 -7.75
CA LEU A 177 -4.25 11.57 -7.63
C LEU A 177 -4.03 10.97 -6.25
N TYR A 178 -4.40 11.71 -5.20
CA TYR A 178 -4.29 11.21 -3.84
C TYR A 178 -5.08 9.90 -3.67
N LYS A 179 -6.33 9.82 -4.12
CA LYS A 179 -7.14 8.59 -4.06
C LYS A 179 -6.54 7.42 -4.85
N LEU A 180 -5.94 7.67 -6.01
CA LEU A 180 -5.28 6.60 -6.78
C LEU A 180 -4.01 6.08 -6.09
N GLU A 181 -3.26 6.98 -5.45
CA GLU A 181 -2.08 6.66 -4.64
C GLU A 181 -2.50 5.89 -3.38
N SER A 182 -3.62 6.32 -2.79
CA SER A 182 -4.30 5.65 -1.68
C SER A 182 -4.70 4.22 -2.06
N LEU A 183 -5.23 3.97 -3.25
CA LEU A 183 -5.52 2.61 -3.75
C LEU A 183 -4.27 1.81 -4.14
N ASN A 184 -3.07 2.34 -3.89
CA ASN A 184 -1.80 1.73 -4.27
C ASN A 184 -1.65 1.46 -5.79
N LEU A 185 -2.42 2.15 -6.65
CA LEU A 185 -2.38 1.96 -8.11
C LEU A 185 -1.29 2.79 -8.79
N ILE A 186 -0.96 3.93 -8.20
CA ILE A 186 0.06 4.84 -8.70
C ILE A 186 1.08 5.13 -7.60
N LYS A 187 2.23 5.67 -8.01
CA LYS A 187 3.24 6.24 -7.14
C LYS A 187 3.77 7.53 -7.72
N ARG A 188 4.34 8.37 -6.86
CA ARG A 188 5.03 9.60 -7.25
C ARG A 188 6.53 9.38 -7.30
N GLN A 189 7.15 9.83 -8.38
CA GLN A 189 8.61 9.91 -8.49
C GLN A 189 9.00 11.34 -8.82
N GLY A 190 9.39 12.09 -7.80
CA GLY A 190 9.53 13.55 -7.90
C GLY A 190 8.19 14.19 -8.28
N ASN A 191 8.16 14.93 -9.39
CA ASN A 191 6.95 15.57 -9.90
C ASN A 191 6.14 14.67 -10.86
N GLN A 192 6.61 13.47 -11.15
CA GLN A 192 5.92 12.55 -12.05
C GLN A 192 5.01 11.60 -11.28
N VAL A 193 3.88 11.27 -11.90
CA VAL A 193 2.96 10.23 -11.45
C VAL A 193 3.06 9.08 -12.42
N MET A 194 3.22 7.86 -11.90
CA MET A 194 3.31 6.65 -12.71
C MET A 194 2.52 5.52 -12.09
N VAL A 195 2.13 4.54 -12.90
CA VAL A 195 1.55 3.29 -12.40
C VAL A 195 2.56 2.61 -11.47
N ARG A 196 2.08 2.06 -10.35
CA ARG A 196 2.94 1.56 -9.27
C ARG A 196 3.91 0.49 -9.74
N CYS A 197 3.42 -0.47 -10.54
CA CYS A 197 4.21 -1.57 -11.07
C CYS A 197 3.75 -2.03 -12.47
N PRO A 198 4.63 -2.69 -13.24
CA PRO A 198 4.29 -3.26 -14.54
C PRO A 198 3.13 -4.25 -14.55
N LEU A 199 2.91 -5.01 -13.46
CA LEU A 199 1.77 -5.91 -13.33
C LEU A 199 0.44 -5.15 -13.52
N TYR A 200 0.26 -4.08 -12.76
CA TYR A 200 -0.94 -3.25 -12.84
C TYR A 200 -1.02 -2.57 -14.21
N GLN A 201 0.10 -2.05 -14.72
CA GLN A 201 0.11 -1.42 -16.04
C GLN A 201 -0.41 -2.36 -17.13
N LYS A 202 0.06 -3.61 -17.17
CA LYS A 202 -0.39 -4.61 -18.16
C LYS A 202 -1.86 -4.97 -17.99
N TYR A 203 -2.28 -5.26 -16.76
CA TYR A 203 -3.67 -5.66 -16.49
C TYR A 203 -4.64 -4.55 -16.87
N PHE A 204 -4.45 -3.34 -16.35
CA PHE A 204 -5.41 -2.26 -16.56
C PHE A 204 -5.35 -1.68 -17.99
N ALA A 205 -4.20 -1.71 -18.66
CA ALA A 205 -4.15 -1.33 -20.08
C ALA A 205 -5.05 -2.22 -20.93
N ALA A 206 -5.13 -3.53 -20.66
CA ALA A 206 -5.97 -4.44 -21.44
C ALA A 206 -7.48 -4.15 -21.37
N TYR A 207 -7.94 -3.42 -20.34
CA TYR A 207 -9.35 -3.07 -20.15
C TYR A 207 -9.65 -1.58 -20.39
N LEU A 208 -8.65 -0.71 -20.24
CA LEU A 208 -8.83 0.74 -20.31
C LEU A 208 -8.28 1.38 -21.57
N VAL A 209 -7.37 0.75 -22.32
CA VAL A 209 -6.70 1.33 -23.50
C VAL A 209 -6.97 0.47 -24.71
#